data_AF-A0A2V8FRS1-F1
#
_entry.id   AF-A0A2V8FRS1-F1
#
_cell.length_a   1.000
_cell.length_b   1.000
_cell.length_c   1.000
_cell.angle_alpha   90.00
_cell.angle_beta   90.00
_cell.angle_gamma   90.00
#
_symmetry.space_group_name_H-M   'P 1'
#
loop_
_entity.id
_entity.type
_entity.pdbx_description
1 polymer ?
#
loop_
_entity_poly.entity_id
_entity_poly.type
_entity_poly.pdbx_seq_one_letter_code
_entity_poly.pdbx_strand_id
1 'polypeptide(L)' 'MRLLISWLREFVDVTASAEEIAEAVGLRGFEVAAIEPLGGGDAVIDFEVTANRPDCLSVLGLAREVATVY' A
#
# COMPACT_ATOMS: atom_id res chain seq x y z
N MET A 1 -1.74 -4.71 7.94
CA MET A 1 -1.16 -3.34 8.05
C MET A 1 -1.99 -2.47 7.15
N ARG A 2 -2.73 -1.54 7.75
CA ARG A 2 -3.69 -0.71 7.04
C ARG A 2 -3.01 0.55 6.53
N LEU A 3 -3.01 0.75 5.22
CA LEU A 3 -2.40 1.89 4.55
C LEU A 3 -3.48 2.74 3.88
N LEU A 4 -3.58 4.01 4.27
CA LEU A 4 -4.40 5.00 3.58
C LEU A 4 -3.65 5.52 2.34
N ILE A 5 -4.30 5.50 1.17
CA ILE A 5 -3.66 5.88 -0.10
C ILE A 5 -3.23 7.36 -0.10
N SER A 6 -4.01 8.26 0.49
CA SER A 6 -3.59 9.66 0.63
C SER A 6 -2.28 9.82 1.42
N TRP A 7 -2.05 9.04 2.47
CA TRP A 7 -0.79 9.07 3.23
C TRP A 7 0.38 8.49 2.45
N LEU A 8 0.16 7.43 1.66
CA LEU A 8 1.17 6.89 0.77
C LEU A 8 1.67 7.96 -0.22
N ARG A 9 0.73 8.74 -0.78
CA ARG A 9 1.02 9.80 -1.76
C ARG A 9 1.82 10.97 -1.19
N GLU A 10 1.93 11.10 0.14
CA GLU A 10 2.85 12.07 0.75
C GLU A 10 4.33 11.67 0.60
N PHE A 11 4.61 10.39 0.34
CA PHE A 11 5.96 9.83 0.23
C PHE A 11 6.35 9.37 -1.17
N VAL A 12 5.36 9.00 -2.01
CA VAL A 12 5.57 8.46 -3.35
C VAL A 12 4.63 9.15 -4.33
N ASP A 13 5.15 9.62 -5.46
CA ASP A 13 4.34 10.21 -6.52
C ASP A 13 3.62 9.11 -7.32
N VAL A 14 2.51 8.60 -6.77
CA VAL A 14 1.72 7.53 -7.36
C VAL A 14 0.32 8.01 -7.73
N THR A 15 0.02 8.01 -9.03
CA THR A 15 -1.29 8.39 -9.57
C THR A 15 -2.23 7.20 -9.77
N ALA A 16 -1.74 5.98 -9.56
CA ALA A 16 -2.50 4.74 -9.72
C ALA A 16 -3.66 4.63 -8.71
N SER A 17 -4.65 3.82 -9.05
CA SER A 17 -5.80 3.49 -8.19
C SER A 17 -5.38 2.58 -7.04
N ALA A 18 -6.24 2.46 -6.02
CA ALA A 18 -5.96 1.58 -4.89
C ALA A 18 -5.85 0.11 -5.32
N GLU A 19 -6.66 -0.30 -6.30
CA GLU A 19 -6.66 -1.64 -6.90
C GLU A 19 -5.36 -1.90 -7.66
N GLU A 20 -4.90 -0.94 -8.47
CA GLU A 20 -3.63 -1.06 -9.20
C GLU A 20 -2.42 -1.13 -8.25
N ILE A 21 -2.43 -0.33 -7.18
CA ILE A 21 -1.39 -0.37 -6.14
C ILE A 21 -1.43 -1.73 -5.42
N ALA A 22 -2.61 -2.20 -5.02
CA ALA A 22 -2.79 -3.47 -4.34
C ALA A 22 -2.30 -4.64 -5.21
N GLU A 23 -2.64 -4.66 -6.50
CA GLU A 23 -2.18 -5.68 -7.44
C GLU A 23 -0.65 -5.65 -7.60
N ALA A 24 -0.08 -4.47 -7.86
CA ALA A 24 1.34 -4.34 -8.15
C ALA A 24 2.23 -4.67 -6.93
N VAL A 25 1.80 -4.27 -5.73
CA VAL A 25 2.46 -4.62 -4.47
C VAL A 25 2.20 -6.08 -4.12
N GLY A 26 1.00 -6.59 -4.43
CA GLY A 26 0.61 -7.98 -4.25
C GLY A 26 1.54 -8.97 -4.96
N LEU A 27 1.84 -8.67 -6.24
CA LEU A 27 2.77 -9.45 -7.06
C LEU A 27 4.22 -9.47 -6.53
N ARG A 28 4.55 -8.60 -5.57
CA ARG A 28 5.89 -8.50 -4.94
C ARG A 28 5.97 -9.18 -3.58
N GLY A 29 4.96 -9.96 -3.22
CA GLY A 29 5.00 -10.83 -2.03
C GLY A 29 4.32 -10.24 -0.81
N PHE A 30 3.47 -9.23 -0.97
CA PHE A 30 2.57 -8.76 0.07
C PHE A 30 1.18 -9.34 -0.16
N GLU A 31 0.56 -9.91 0.85
CA GLU A 31 -0.82 -10.37 0.73
C GLU A 31 -1.78 -9.19 0.93
N VAL A 32 -2.78 -9.06 0.07
CA VAL A 32 -3.83 -8.03 0.19
C VAL A 32 -5.05 -8.67 0.85
N ALA A 33 -5.29 -8.34 2.10
CA ALA A 33 -6.42 -8.87 2.87
C ALA A 33 -7.73 -8.16 2.50
N ALA A 34 -7.69 -6.85 2.29
CA ALA A 34 -8.88 -6.06 1.94
C ALA A 34 -8.52 -4.73 1.25
N ILE A 35 -9.47 -4.20 0.48
CA ILE A 35 -9.46 -2.83 -0.03
C ILE A 35 -10.78 -2.19 0.38
N GLU A 36 -10.70 -1.12 1.18
CA GLU A 36 -11.83 -0.38 1.72
C GLU A 36 -11.90 1.00 1.03
N PRO A 37 -12.82 1.21 0.07
CA PRO A 37 -12.98 2.51 -0.57
C PRO A 37 -13.54 3.53 0.42
N LEU A 38 -13.00 4.75 0.37
CA LEU A 38 -13.46 5.90 1.13
C LEU A 38 -14.11 6.94 0.20
N GLY A 39 -14.88 7.86 0.79
CA GLY A 39 -15.42 9.00 0.06
C GLY A 39 -14.30 9.88 -0.51
N GLY A 40 -14.58 10.56 -1.63
CA GLY A 40 -13.62 11.49 -2.25
C GLY A 40 -12.52 10.82 -3.08
N GLY A 41 -12.65 9.53 -3.42
CA GLY A 41 -11.70 8.82 -4.27
C GLY A 41 -10.44 8.34 -3.53
N ASP A 42 -10.49 8.28 -2.20
CA ASP A 42 -9.43 7.69 -1.36
C ASP A 42 -9.79 6.25 -0.99
N ALA A 43 -8.84 5.49 -0.44
CA ALA A 43 -9.07 4.12 0.01
C ALA A 43 -8.04 3.69 1.06
N VAL A 44 -8.42 2.70 1.87
CA VAL A 44 -7.51 1.97 2.76
C VAL A 44 -7.23 0.59 2.17
N ILE A 45 -5.96 0.21 2.05
CA ILE A 45 -5.56 -1.15 1.70
C ILE A 45 -5.04 -1.83 2.96
N ASP A 46 -5.53 -3.02 3.28
CA ASP A 46 -4.98 -3.85 4.34
C ASP A 46 -4.04 -4.91 3.76
N PHE A 47 -2.75 -4.76 4.08
CA PHE A 47 -1.72 -5.72 3.69
C PHE A 47 -1.42 -6.67 4.84
N GLU A 48 -1.52 -7.98 4.62
CA GLU A 48 -0.92 -8.95 5.54
C GLU A 48 0.60 -8.93 5.35
N VAL A 49 1.29 -8.40 6.38
CA VAL A 49 2.75 -8.33 6.41
C VAL A 49 3.27 -9.49 7.25
N THR A 50 4.15 -10.29 6.65
CA THR A 50 4.76 -11.43 7.32
C THR A 50 5.69 -11.00 8.46
N ALA A 51 5.85 -11.85 9.48
CA ALA A 51 6.64 -11.53 10.67
C ALA A 51 8.13 -11.21 10.40
N ASN A 52 8.68 -11.67 9.27
CA ASN A 52 10.06 -11.41 8.85
C ASN A 52 10.25 -10.09 8.08
N ARG A 53 9.19 -9.28 7.88
CA ARG A 53 9.23 -7.96 7.21
C ARG A 53 8.79 -6.81 8.13
N PRO A 54 9.43 -6.62 9.31
CA PRO A 54 9.04 -5.56 10.25
C PRO A 54 9.26 -4.15 9.67
N ASP A 55 10.12 -4.01 8.67
CA ASP A 55 10.34 -2.78 7.92
C ASP A 55 9.05 -2.27 7.26
N CYS A 56 8.14 -3.15 6.87
CA CYS A 56 6.86 -2.82 6.22
C CYS A 56 5.68 -2.64 7.19
N LEU A 57 5.92 -2.65 8.51
CA LEU A 57 4.91 -2.37 9.54
C LEU A 57 4.70 -0.85 9.79
N SER A 58 5.21 -0.01 8.89
CA SER A 58 5.05 1.44 8.94
C SER A 58 4.70 1.96 7.54
N VAL A 59 4.01 3.10 7.50
CA VAL A 59 3.65 3.78 6.24
C VAL A 59 4.89 4.04 5.39
N LEU A 60 5.97 4.54 6.01
CA LEU A 60 7.24 4.84 5.32
C LEU A 60 7.89 3.58 4.74
N GLY A 61 7.85 2.46 5.46
CA GLY A 61 8.39 1.20 4.97
C GLY A 61 7.66 0.69 3.75
N LEU A 62 6.33 0.67 3.82
CA LEU A 62 5.50 0.25 2.70
C LEU A 62 5.60 1.23 1.52
N ALA A 63 5.71 2.53 1.79
CA ALA A 63 5.97 3.55 0.76
C ALA A 63 7.29 3.28 0.01
N ARG A 64 8.35 2.84 0.69
CA ARG A 64 9.61 2.45 0.02
C ARG A 64 9.41 1.29 -0.93
N GLU A 65 8.61 0.29 -0.55
CA GLU A 65 8.30 -0.84 -1.44
C GLU A 65 7.50 -0.38 -2.66
N VAL A 66 6.48 0.48 -2.46
CA VAL A 66 5.69 1.07 -3.56
C VAL A 66 6.58 1.88 -4.50
N ALA A 67 7.53 2.66 -3.99
CA ALA A 67 8.48 3.44 -4.79
C ALA A 67 9.46 2.59 -5.63
N THR A 68 9.53 1.28 -5.41
CA THR A 68 10.27 0.38 -6.32
C THR A 68 9.45 0.00 -7.55
N VAL A 69 8.16 0.34 -7.55
CA VAL A 69 7.18 -0.02 -8.59
C VAL A 69 6.80 1.19 -9.43
N TYR A 70 6.69 2.35 -8.80
CA TYR A 70 6.30 3.65 -9.36
C TYR A 70 7.42 4.66 -9.13
#